data_AF-A0A5C6ZVK0-F1
#
_entry.id   AF-A0A5C6ZVK0-F1
#
_cell.length_a   1.000
_cell.length_b   1.000
_cell.length_c   1.000
_cell.angle_alpha   90.00
_cell.angle_beta   90.00
_cell.angle_gamma   90.00
#
_symmetry.space_group_name_H-M   'P 1'
#
loop_
_entity.id
_entity.type
_entity.pdbx_description
1 polymer ?
#
loop_
_entity_poly.entity_id
_entity_poly.type
_entity_poly.pdbx_seq_one_letter_code
_entity_poly.pdbx_strand_id
1 'polypeptide(L)'
;MEVQGLAAAKPRPWLVASGCNALTLPNDPAPEVDQRVFFIAATYGTRAQLAALLKVQPEAVAALEEARQLFSILDASRPQPLYGLFQGLEGVAGMPLSQVLGAFYRAIDAGTAFMGNRDIASFFRTPTRMLAWTTPLEVLLGHRLYDVMPDPEASWLMLQPDQFRLGAVLGAVKDELQHRRT
;
A
#
# COMPACT_ATOMS: atom_id res chain seq x y z
N MET A 1 -5.43 -68.20 -19.35
CA MET A 1 -4.72 -67.07 -19.96
C MET A 1 -5.75 -65.98 -20.16
N GLU A 2 -5.82 -65.02 -19.25
CA GLU A 2 -6.43 -63.71 -19.45
C GLU A 2 -5.96 -62.80 -18.32
N VAL A 3 -5.64 -61.56 -18.68
CA VAL A 3 -4.74 -60.65 -17.97
C VAL A 3 -5.57 -59.57 -17.29
N GLN A 4 -5.30 -59.36 -16.00
CA GLN A 4 -5.40 -58.13 -15.19
C GLN A 4 -6.46 -57.07 -15.56
N GLY A 5 -7.43 -56.87 -14.65
CA GLY A 5 -8.15 -55.61 -14.49
C GLY A 5 -7.64 -54.87 -13.25
N LEU A 6 -6.85 -53.83 -13.46
CA LEU A 6 -6.34 -52.92 -12.43
C LEU A 6 -7.53 -52.22 -11.76
N ALA A 7 -7.73 -52.42 -10.46
CA ALA A 7 -8.76 -51.73 -9.70
C ALA A 7 -8.50 -50.21 -9.72
N ALA A 8 -9.45 -49.44 -10.26
CA ALA A 8 -9.41 -47.98 -10.24
C ALA A 8 -9.45 -47.47 -8.80
N ALA A 9 -8.37 -46.77 -8.41
CA ALA A 9 -8.27 -46.11 -7.11
C ALA A 9 -9.36 -45.02 -6.99
N LYS A 10 -10.11 -45.06 -5.88
CA LYS A 10 -11.06 -43.98 -5.50
C LYS A 10 -10.30 -42.65 -5.37
N PRO A 11 -10.78 -41.54 -5.94
CA PRO A 11 -10.13 -40.24 -5.79
C PRO A 11 -10.21 -39.76 -4.33
N ARG A 12 -9.09 -39.24 -3.82
CA ARG A 12 -8.97 -38.63 -2.48
C ARG A 12 -9.58 -37.22 -2.48
N PRO A 13 -10.21 -36.76 -1.38
CA PRO A 13 -11.09 -35.58 -1.40
C PRO A 13 -10.37 -34.22 -1.19
N TRP A 14 -9.14 -34.02 -1.67
CA TRP A 14 -8.38 -32.79 -1.36
C TRP A 14 -7.83 -32.01 -2.55
N LEU A 15 -8.40 -32.18 -3.75
CA LEU A 15 -8.08 -31.34 -4.90
C LEU A 15 -9.37 -30.81 -5.53
N VAL A 16 -10.01 -29.88 -4.82
CA VAL A 16 -10.81 -28.83 -5.48
C VAL A 16 -10.08 -27.54 -5.18
N ALA A 17 -9.07 -27.24 -6.00
CA ALA A 17 -8.64 -25.87 -6.17
C ALA A 17 -9.85 -25.13 -6.73
N SER A 18 -10.56 -24.41 -5.86
CA SER A 18 -11.54 -23.42 -6.29
C SER A 18 -10.83 -22.49 -7.26
N GLY A 19 -11.16 -22.61 -8.54
CA GLY A 19 -10.64 -21.71 -9.55
C GLY A 19 -11.00 -20.29 -9.13
N CYS A 20 -9.99 -19.47 -8.89
CA CYS A 20 -10.15 -18.03 -8.98
C CYS A 20 -10.62 -17.74 -10.41
N ASN A 21 -11.92 -17.60 -10.60
CA ASN A 21 -12.46 -16.95 -11.78
C ASN A 21 -12.03 -15.49 -11.68
N ALA A 22 -10.83 -15.18 -12.19
CA ALA A 22 -10.26 -13.85 -12.25
C ALA A 22 -11.03 -12.87 -13.17
N LEU A 23 -12.27 -13.23 -13.57
CA LEU A 23 -13.10 -12.51 -14.53
C LEU A 23 -14.49 -12.15 -14.00
N THR A 24 -14.84 -12.54 -12.77
CA THR A 24 -16.05 -12.04 -12.10
C THR A 24 -15.64 -10.97 -11.11
N LEU A 25 -15.64 -9.71 -11.55
CA LEU A 25 -15.55 -8.56 -10.66
C LEU A 25 -16.82 -8.55 -9.78
N PRO A 26 -16.70 -8.48 -8.44
CA PRO A 26 -17.83 -8.31 -7.56
C PRO A 26 -18.61 -7.04 -7.93
N ASN A 27 -19.94 -7.13 -7.97
CA ASN A 27 -20.84 -5.97 -8.07
C ASN A 27 -21.01 -5.25 -6.71
N ASP A 28 -20.10 -5.47 -5.78
CA ASP A 28 -20.17 -4.84 -4.46
C ASP A 28 -19.99 -3.33 -4.63
N PRO A 29 -20.77 -2.51 -3.88
CA PRO A 29 -20.65 -1.06 -3.97
C PRO A 29 -19.22 -0.65 -3.61
N ALA A 30 -18.70 0.33 -4.36
CA ALA A 30 -17.41 0.92 -4.07
C ALA A 30 -17.37 1.41 -2.62
N PRO A 31 -16.25 1.20 -1.89
CA PRO A 31 -16.13 1.67 -0.51
C PRO A 31 -16.28 3.20 -0.45
N GLU A 32 -17.14 3.67 0.47
CA GLU A 32 -17.46 5.09 0.65
C GLU A 32 -16.26 5.91 1.13
N VAL A 33 -16.28 7.22 0.88
CA VAL A 33 -15.26 8.15 1.35
C VAL A 33 -15.48 8.48 2.83
N ASP A 34 -14.55 8.08 3.70
CA ASP A 34 -14.50 8.59 5.08
C ASP A 34 -13.80 9.97 5.09
N GLN A 35 -14.58 11.02 5.36
CA GLN A 35 -14.08 12.39 5.41
C GLN A 35 -12.94 12.59 6.42
N ARG A 36 -12.99 11.92 7.59
CA ARG A 36 -11.92 12.03 8.59
C ARG A 36 -10.64 11.42 8.07
N VAL A 37 -10.74 10.26 7.42
CA VAL A 37 -9.57 9.62 6.83
C VAL A 37 -9.02 10.44 5.68
N PHE A 38 -9.88 11.03 4.84
CA PHE A 38 -9.45 11.97 3.79
C PHE A 38 -8.64 13.14 4.37
N PHE A 39 -9.13 13.81 5.42
CA PHE A 39 -8.41 14.92 6.03
C PHE A 39 -7.04 14.51 6.56
N ILE A 40 -6.94 13.36 7.24
CA ILE A 40 -5.66 12.84 7.73
C ILE A 40 -4.75 12.45 6.55
N ALA A 41 -5.29 11.80 5.54
CA ALA A 41 -4.58 11.34 4.36
C ALA A 41 -3.93 12.47 3.54
N ALA A 42 -4.65 13.59 3.41
CA ALA A 42 -4.24 14.73 2.59
C ALA A 42 -3.33 15.74 3.33
N THR A 43 -3.15 15.59 4.65
CA THR A 43 -2.53 16.62 5.50
C THR A 43 -1.10 16.27 5.91
N TYR A 44 -0.25 17.31 5.95
CA TYR A 44 1.04 17.28 6.64
C TYR A 44 0.91 17.92 8.02
N GLY A 45 1.52 17.29 9.02
CA GLY A 45 1.53 17.79 10.38
C GLY A 45 2.90 17.73 11.03
N THR A 46 2.92 18.11 12.30
CA THR A 46 4.08 18.07 13.18
C THR A 46 4.34 16.66 13.70
N ARG A 47 5.55 16.44 14.23
CA ARG A 47 5.91 15.22 14.94
C ARG A 47 4.91 14.85 16.05
N ALA A 48 4.46 15.84 16.83
CA ALA A 48 3.51 15.63 17.92
C ALA A 48 2.14 15.17 17.42
N GLN A 49 1.67 15.69 16.28
CA GLN A 49 0.41 15.25 15.68
C GLN A 49 0.50 13.81 15.16
N LEU A 50 1.62 13.44 14.51
CA LEU A 50 1.82 12.05 14.07
C LEU A 50 1.95 11.10 15.28
N ALA A 51 2.64 11.51 16.34
CA ALA A 51 2.78 10.74 17.57
C ALA A 51 1.41 10.45 18.22
N ALA A 52 0.52 11.44 18.24
CA ALA A 52 -0.84 11.29 18.74
C ALA A 52 -1.66 10.26 17.93
N LEU A 53 -1.53 10.27 16.58
CA LEU A 53 -2.19 9.27 15.72
C LEU A 53 -1.66 7.85 15.97
N LEU A 54 -0.34 7.72 16.11
CA LEU A 54 0.33 6.45 16.38
C LEU A 54 0.17 5.97 17.84
N LYS A 55 -0.38 6.81 18.73
CA LYS A 55 -0.49 6.56 20.18
C LYS A 55 0.87 6.28 20.84
N VAL A 56 1.90 7.03 20.42
CA VAL A 56 3.27 6.96 20.96
C VAL A 56 3.75 8.34 21.39
N GLN A 57 4.90 8.40 22.05
CA GLN A 57 5.55 9.67 22.39
C GLN A 57 6.27 10.29 21.16
N PRO A 58 6.41 11.63 21.09
CA PRO A 58 7.11 12.29 19.98
C PRO A 58 8.52 11.76 19.73
N GLU A 59 9.25 11.39 20.77
CA GLU A 59 10.61 10.83 20.67
C GLU A 59 10.62 9.49 19.92
N ALA A 60 9.56 8.68 20.09
CA ALA A 60 9.42 7.43 19.36
C ALA A 60 9.24 7.66 17.85
N VAL A 61 8.57 8.74 17.44
CA VAL A 61 8.45 9.11 16.01
C VAL A 61 9.82 9.44 15.42
N ALA A 62 10.69 10.13 16.17
CA ALA A 62 12.04 10.42 15.72
C ALA A 62 12.87 9.13 15.57
N ALA A 63 12.78 8.20 16.53
CA ALA A 63 13.46 6.91 16.45
C ALA A 63 12.96 6.06 15.27
N LEU A 64 11.65 6.06 15.01
CA LEU A 64 11.05 5.36 13.87
C LEU A 64 11.48 5.97 12.52
N GLU A 65 11.61 7.29 12.44
CA GLU A 65 12.14 7.97 11.26
C GLU A 65 13.63 7.67 11.04
N GLU A 66 14.45 7.68 12.09
CA GLU A 66 15.86 7.30 12.01
C GLU A 66 16.02 5.84 11.56
N ALA A 67 15.15 4.96 12.03
CA ALA A 67 15.04 3.57 11.58
C ALA A 67 14.41 3.42 10.18
N ARG A 68 14.07 4.52 9.49
CA ARG A 68 13.45 4.55 8.15
C ARG A 68 12.11 3.80 8.07
N GLN A 69 11.38 3.73 9.17
CA GLN A 69 10.03 3.18 9.27
C GLN A 69 8.95 4.28 9.12
N LEU A 70 9.36 5.54 9.27
CA LEU A 70 8.61 6.74 8.95
C LEU A 70 9.51 7.66 8.13
N PHE A 71 8.94 8.71 7.56
CA PHE A 71 9.70 9.76 6.91
C PHE A 71 9.03 11.13 7.06
N SER A 72 9.84 12.18 7.05
CA SER A 72 9.40 13.56 6.93
C SER A 72 9.87 14.18 5.62
N ILE A 73 9.22 15.29 5.25
CA ILE A 73 9.69 16.20 4.22
C ILE A 73 10.10 17.52 4.88
N LEU A 74 11.16 18.13 4.34
CA LEU A 74 11.50 19.51 4.66
C LEU A 74 10.75 20.44 3.71
N ASP A 75 10.07 21.43 4.26
CA ASP A 75 9.48 22.53 3.51
C ASP A 75 10.45 23.71 3.55
N ALA A 76 10.70 24.35 2.41
CA ALA A 76 11.61 25.51 2.36
C ALA A 76 11.10 26.68 3.22
N SER A 77 9.78 26.74 3.45
CA SER A 77 9.13 27.78 4.25
C SER A 77 9.09 27.48 5.76
N ARG A 78 9.45 26.26 6.19
CA ARG A 78 9.37 25.84 7.60
C ARG A 78 10.66 25.15 8.05
N PRO A 79 11.28 25.60 9.16
CA PRO A 79 12.52 25.00 9.64
C PRO A 79 12.33 23.60 10.26
N GLN A 80 11.08 23.16 10.47
CA GLN A 80 10.77 21.90 11.14
C GLN A 80 10.32 20.83 10.13
N PRO A 81 10.66 19.55 10.37
CA PRO A 81 10.19 18.44 9.54
C PRO A 81 8.67 18.34 9.56
N LEU A 82 8.09 18.12 8.37
CA LEU A 82 6.67 17.88 8.18
C LEU A 82 6.44 16.40 7.87
N TYR A 83 5.47 15.80 8.56
CA TYR A 83 5.14 14.40 8.39
C TYR A 83 3.78 14.28 7.70
N GLY A 84 3.68 13.44 6.66
CA GLY A 84 2.39 13.05 6.13
C GLY A 84 1.61 12.30 7.21
N LEU A 85 0.46 12.82 7.63
CA LEU A 85 -0.30 12.25 8.76
C LEU A 85 -0.91 10.89 8.42
N PHE A 86 -1.05 10.58 7.13
CA PHE A 86 -1.44 9.26 6.64
C PHE A 86 -0.57 8.11 7.18
N GLN A 87 0.69 8.39 7.55
CA GLN A 87 1.60 7.40 8.15
C GLN A 87 1.13 6.90 9.53
N GLY A 88 0.16 7.59 10.15
CA GLY A 88 -0.47 7.19 11.40
C GLY A 88 -1.84 6.52 11.22
N LEU A 89 -2.32 6.30 10.00
CA LEU A 89 -3.59 5.64 9.75
C LEU A 89 -3.49 4.13 9.93
N GLU A 90 -4.54 3.53 10.49
CA GLU A 90 -4.71 2.07 10.50
C GLU A 90 -4.74 1.52 9.07
N GLY A 91 -4.13 0.36 8.83
CA GLY A 91 -3.93 -0.20 7.49
C GLY A 91 -2.70 0.35 6.74
N VAL A 92 -2.14 1.49 7.17
CA VAL A 92 -0.91 2.07 6.60
C VAL A 92 0.26 1.93 7.58
N ALA A 93 0.07 2.40 8.81
CA ALA A 93 1.11 2.46 9.84
C ALA A 93 1.73 1.09 10.14
N GLY A 94 2.98 1.09 10.60
CA GLY A 94 3.69 -0.12 11.01
C GLY A 94 4.23 -0.93 9.83
N MET A 95 3.88 -2.22 9.77
CA MET A 95 4.46 -3.17 8.83
C MET A 95 4.23 -2.79 7.35
N PRO A 96 3.01 -2.43 6.89
CA PRO A 96 2.78 -2.07 5.49
C PRO A 96 3.66 -0.91 5.02
N LEU A 97 3.65 0.21 5.75
CA LEU A 97 4.50 1.36 5.46
C LEU A 97 5.99 0.99 5.50
N SER A 98 6.43 0.24 6.51
CA SER A 98 7.83 -0.16 6.64
C SER A 98 8.32 -1.01 5.47
N GLN A 99 7.48 -1.89 4.90
CA GLN A 99 7.84 -2.67 3.73
C GLN A 99 7.98 -1.81 2.48
N VAL A 100 7.05 -0.87 2.27
CA VAL A 100 7.07 0.07 1.14
C VAL A 100 8.31 0.97 1.23
N LEU A 101 8.56 1.59 2.38
CA LEU A 101 9.74 2.42 2.61
C LEU A 101 11.03 1.61 2.48
N GLY A 102 11.06 0.40 3.03
CA GLY A 102 12.21 -0.48 2.90
C GLY A 102 12.56 -0.81 1.45
N ALA A 103 11.56 -0.94 0.57
CA ALA A 103 11.80 -1.14 -0.86
C ALA A 103 12.43 0.09 -1.54
N PHE A 104 11.91 1.29 -1.26
CA PHE A 104 12.51 2.54 -1.77
C PHE A 104 13.92 2.76 -1.24
N TYR A 105 14.12 2.69 0.07
CA TYR A 105 15.43 2.96 0.67
C TYR A 105 16.50 1.95 0.25
N ARG A 106 16.17 0.67 0.07
CA ARG A 106 17.11 -0.30 -0.52
C ARG A 106 17.57 0.11 -1.92
N ALA A 107 16.67 0.60 -2.76
CA ALA A 107 17.00 1.03 -4.12
C ALA A 107 17.84 2.32 -4.14
N ILE A 108 17.54 3.25 -3.24
CA ILE A 108 18.29 4.50 -3.05
C ILE A 108 19.71 4.20 -2.55
N ASP A 109 19.84 3.39 -1.48
CA ASP A 109 21.15 3.02 -0.92
C ASP A 109 22.00 2.23 -1.92
N ALA A 110 21.36 1.43 -2.79
CA ALA A 110 22.04 0.73 -3.88
C ALA A 110 22.43 1.65 -5.06
N GLY A 111 22.05 2.93 -5.03
CA GLY A 111 22.31 3.88 -6.11
C GLY A 111 21.54 3.60 -7.40
N THR A 112 20.46 2.81 -7.32
CA THR A 112 19.68 2.37 -8.50
C THR A 112 18.45 3.24 -8.79
N ALA A 113 18.13 4.18 -7.89
CA ALA A 113 17.06 5.16 -8.05
C ALA A 113 17.49 6.49 -7.44
N PHE A 114 17.28 7.58 -8.18
CA PHE A 114 17.49 8.95 -7.69
C PHE A 114 16.16 9.55 -7.26
N MET A 115 15.85 9.48 -5.96
CA MET A 115 14.62 10.02 -5.39
C MET A 115 14.80 10.43 -3.92
N GLY A 116 14.02 11.40 -3.47
CA GLY A 116 14.00 11.86 -2.08
C GLY A 116 12.66 11.62 -1.39
N ASN A 117 12.57 12.01 -0.10
CA ASN A 117 11.36 11.83 0.70
C ASN A 117 10.12 12.52 0.11
N ARG A 118 10.29 13.62 -0.64
CA ARG A 118 9.17 14.27 -1.36
C ARG A 118 8.60 13.38 -2.48
N ASP A 119 9.46 12.67 -3.20
CA ASP A 119 9.05 11.73 -4.23
C ASP A 119 8.32 10.54 -3.61
N ILE A 120 8.82 10.01 -2.49
CA ILE A 120 8.14 8.97 -1.70
C ILE A 120 6.75 9.46 -1.25
N ALA A 121 6.65 10.68 -0.71
CA ALA A 121 5.37 11.29 -0.34
C ALA A 121 4.42 11.50 -1.53
N SER A 122 4.98 11.76 -2.72
CA SER A 122 4.21 11.90 -3.96
C SER A 122 3.65 10.55 -4.39
N PHE A 123 4.46 9.49 -4.35
CA PHE A 123 4.06 8.13 -4.71
C PHE A 123 2.78 7.71 -3.99
N PHE A 124 2.71 7.87 -2.65
CA PHE A 124 1.52 7.46 -1.90
C PHE A 124 0.23 8.17 -2.30
N ARG A 125 0.31 9.39 -2.85
CA ARG A 125 -0.85 10.25 -3.14
C ARG A 125 -1.13 10.43 -4.63
N THR A 126 -0.26 9.89 -5.49
CA THR A 126 -0.39 10.01 -6.94
C THR A 126 -1.06 8.75 -7.49
N PRO A 127 -2.16 8.88 -8.25
CA PRO A 127 -2.75 7.76 -8.96
C PRO A 127 -1.76 7.08 -9.90
N THR A 128 -1.72 5.76 -9.92
CA THR A 128 -0.80 5.01 -10.81
C THR A 128 -1.56 4.02 -11.68
N ARG A 129 -1.07 3.80 -12.91
CA ARG A 129 -1.66 2.81 -13.83
C ARG A 129 -1.60 1.39 -13.27
N MET A 130 -0.53 1.07 -12.55
CA MET A 130 -0.33 -0.25 -11.92
C MET A 130 -1.43 -0.58 -10.90
N LEU A 131 -2.08 0.43 -10.35
CA LEU A 131 -3.16 0.29 -9.38
C LEU A 131 -4.50 0.76 -9.95
N ALA A 132 -4.74 0.56 -11.25
CA ALA A 132 -5.98 0.96 -11.93
C ALA A 132 -6.38 2.43 -11.65
N TRP A 133 -5.40 3.34 -11.73
CA TRP A 133 -5.55 4.77 -11.46
C TRP A 133 -6.04 5.12 -10.05
N THR A 134 -5.74 4.26 -9.07
CA THR A 134 -5.90 4.57 -7.65
C THR A 134 -4.55 4.95 -7.04
N THR A 135 -4.60 5.65 -5.92
CA THR A 135 -3.39 5.96 -5.16
C THR A 135 -2.95 4.74 -4.33
N PRO A 136 -1.64 4.53 -4.10
CA PRO A 136 -1.17 3.52 -3.17
C PRO A 136 -1.81 3.64 -1.78
N LEU A 137 -2.12 4.86 -1.35
CA LEU A 137 -2.78 5.10 -0.07
C LEU A 137 -4.21 4.56 -0.04
N GLU A 138 -5.01 4.81 -1.08
CA GLU A 138 -6.37 4.23 -1.19
C GLU A 138 -6.32 2.70 -1.23
N VAL A 139 -5.33 2.11 -1.92
CA VAL A 139 -5.17 0.65 -1.96
C VAL A 139 -4.78 0.10 -0.59
N LEU A 140 -3.84 0.71 0.14
CA LEU A 140 -3.46 0.26 1.49
C LEU A 140 -4.59 0.43 2.51
N LEU A 141 -5.43 1.44 2.34
CA LEU A 141 -6.56 1.68 3.22
C LEU A 141 -7.80 0.84 2.87
N GLY A 142 -7.97 0.47 1.59
CA GLY A 142 -9.10 -0.31 1.12
C GLY A 142 -10.37 0.53 0.97
N HIS A 143 -10.21 1.85 0.92
CA HIS A 143 -11.30 2.79 0.72
C HIS A 143 -10.85 3.97 -0.13
N ARG A 144 -11.84 4.69 -0.65
CA ARG A 144 -11.62 5.88 -1.47
C ARG A 144 -11.22 7.06 -0.61
N LEU A 145 -10.34 7.89 -1.15
CA LEU A 145 -10.04 9.22 -0.60
C LEU A 145 -10.72 10.31 -1.43
N TYR A 146 -10.95 10.05 -2.73
CA TYR A 146 -11.54 11.01 -3.64
C TYR A 146 -12.93 10.58 -4.09
N ASP A 147 -13.83 11.56 -4.22
CA ASP A 147 -15.23 11.43 -4.63
C ASP A 147 -15.38 11.28 -6.15
N VAL A 148 -14.61 10.37 -6.72
CA VAL A 148 -14.70 9.95 -8.12
C VAL A 148 -15.03 8.47 -8.10
N MET A 149 -16.00 8.04 -8.89
CA MET A 149 -16.36 6.63 -8.97
C MET A 149 -15.14 5.82 -9.45
N PRO A 150 -14.65 4.83 -8.66
CA PRO A 150 -13.58 3.96 -9.10
C PRO A 150 -14.01 3.14 -10.32
N ASP A 151 -13.06 2.84 -11.20
CA ASP A 151 -13.24 1.79 -12.19
C ASP A 151 -13.50 0.44 -11.48
N PRO A 152 -14.18 -0.52 -12.13
CA PRO A 152 -14.47 -1.83 -11.53
C PRO A 152 -13.22 -2.56 -11.02
N GLU A 153 -12.09 -2.45 -11.72
CA GLU A 153 -10.81 -3.04 -11.32
C GLU A 153 -10.25 -2.40 -10.04
N ALA A 154 -10.34 -1.07 -9.94
CA ALA A 154 -9.97 -0.32 -8.74
C ALA A 154 -10.83 -0.72 -7.54
N SER A 155 -12.14 -0.89 -7.74
CA SER A 155 -13.07 -1.35 -6.71
C SER A 155 -12.72 -2.75 -6.23
N TRP A 156 -12.51 -3.69 -7.17
CA TRP A 156 -12.10 -5.04 -6.84
C TRP A 156 -10.80 -5.09 -6.05
N LEU A 157 -9.79 -4.29 -6.45
CA LEU A 157 -8.51 -4.22 -5.76
C LEU A 157 -8.66 -3.75 -4.30
N MET A 158 -9.49 -2.73 -4.04
CA MET A 158 -9.72 -2.20 -2.70
C MET A 158 -10.44 -3.18 -1.77
N LEU A 159 -11.26 -4.08 -2.32
CA LEU A 159 -11.98 -5.12 -1.57
C LEU A 159 -11.10 -6.35 -1.23
N GLN A 160 -9.86 -6.40 -1.72
CA GLN A 160 -8.97 -7.52 -1.44
C GLN A 160 -8.43 -7.51 0.00
N PRO A 161 -7.99 -8.66 0.55
CA PRO A 161 -7.34 -8.70 1.86
C PRO A 161 -6.09 -7.82 1.93
N ASP A 162 -5.78 -7.30 3.12
CA ASP A 162 -4.68 -6.34 3.37
C ASP A 162 -3.35 -6.78 2.78
N GLN A 163 -3.02 -8.07 2.91
CA GLN A 163 -1.78 -8.63 2.37
C GLN A 163 -1.74 -8.58 0.84
N PHE A 164 -2.87 -8.81 0.17
CA PHE A 164 -2.97 -8.71 -1.28
C PHE A 164 -2.80 -7.26 -1.72
N ARG A 165 -3.48 -6.33 -1.04
CA ARG A 165 -3.39 -4.88 -1.30
C ARG A 165 -1.96 -4.36 -1.12
N LEU A 166 -1.27 -4.77 -0.06
CA LEU A 166 0.14 -4.48 0.15
C LEU A 166 1.02 -5.05 -0.96
N GLY A 167 0.76 -6.29 -1.40
CA GLY A 167 1.46 -6.91 -2.52
C GLY A 167 1.34 -6.11 -3.82
N ALA A 168 0.12 -5.63 -4.13
CA ALA A 168 -0.12 -4.77 -5.30
C ALA A 168 0.65 -3.44 -5.18
N VAL A 169 0.64 -2.82 -4.01
CA VAL A 169 1.39 -1.58 -3.75
C VAL A 169 2.89 -1.77 -3.88
N LEU A 170 3.46 -2.88 -3.39
CA LEU A 170 4.87 -3.23 -3.60
C LEU A 170 5.19 -3.49 -5.08
N GLY A 171 4.24 -4.03 -5.84
CA GLY A 171 4.31 -4.09 -7.30
C GLY A 171 4.42 -2.69 -7.94
N ALA A 172 3.59 -1.75 -7.49
CA ALA A 172 3.66 -0.35 -7.92
C ALA A 172 4.96 0.35 -7.50
N VAL A 173 5.52 0.02 -6.32
CA VAL A 173 6.85 0.51 -5.91
C VAL A 173 7.92 0.05 -6.91
N LYS A 174 7.88 -1.23 -7.32
CA LYS A 174 8.84 -1.77 -8.29
C LYS A 174 8.72 -1.05 -9.64
N ASP A 175 7.49 -0.78 -10.09
CA ASP A 175 7.22 -0.02 -11.32
C ASP A 175 7.75 1.42 -11.22
N GLU A 176 7.42 2.14 -10.14
CA GLU A 176 7.94 3.50 -9.89
C GLU A 176 9.47 3.51 -9.90
N LEU A 177 10.11 2.57 -9.20
CA LEU A 177 11.57 2.46 -9.17
C LEU A 177 12.15 2.21 -10.56
N GLN A 178 11.48 1.44 -11.43
CA GLN A 178 11.94 1.23 -12.81
C GLN A 178 11.93 2.53 -13.64
N HIS A 179 10.91 3.38 -13.45
CA HIS A 179 10.83 4.69 -14.11
C HIS A 179 11.88 5.69 -13.59
N ARG A 180 12.41 5.47 -12.37
CA ARG A 180 13.43 6.31 -11.72
C ARG A 180 14.86 5.80 -11.90
N ARG A 181 15.05 4.73 -12.69
CA ARG A 181 16.39 4.22 -13.02
C ARG A 181 17.13 5.21 -13.91
N THR A 182 18.40 5.39 -13.58
CA THR A 182 19.39 6.09 -14.39
C THR A 182 20.08 5.15 -15.35
#